data_AF-A0A5Q4EL36-F1
#
_entry.id   AF-A0A5Q4EL36-F1
#
_cell.length_a   1.000
_cell.length_b   1.000
_cell.length_c   1.000
_cell.angle_alpha   90.00
_cell.angle_beta   90.00
_cell.angle_gamma   90.00
#
_symmetry.space_group_name_H-M   'P 1'
#
loop_
_entity.id
_entity.type
_entity.pdbx_description
1 polymer ?
#
loop_
_entity_poly.entity_id
_entity_poly.type
_entity_poly.pdbx_seq_one_letter_code
_entity_poly.pdbx_strand_id
1 'polypeptide(L)'
;MRKMSKYGKGLFIVGVGAVIGFGAIAHNQEATAGLVIDEDCLPGVDCLDVWDPVLCPNGQVYSNFCYAAKACQKGCVWLGGDIW
;
A
#
# COMPACT_ATOMS: atom_id res chain seq x y z
N MET A 1 -50.85 38.00 5.40
CA MET A 1 -49.40 38.24 5.28
C MET A 1 -48.65 37.04 5.86
N ARG A 2 -48.17 36.12 5.01
CA ARG A 2 -47.31 35.01 5.43
C ARG A 2 -45.88 35.34 4.99
N LYS A 3 -45.08 35.93 5.88
CA LYS A 3 -43.65 36.14 5.69
C LYS A 3 -42.97 34.78 5.79
N MET A 4 -42.73 34.12 4.67
CA MET A 4 -41.89 32.93 4.62
C MET A 4 -40.44 33.33 4.38
N SER A 5 -39.63 32.97 5.38
CA SER A 5 -38.18 32.84 5.47
C SER A 5 -37.38 32.95 4.16
N LYS A 6 -36.53 33.97 4.06
CA LYS A 6 -35.50 34.15 2.99
C LYS A 6 -34.27 33.24 3.17
N TYR A 7 -34.31 32.25 4.06
CA TYR A 7 -33.19 31.31 4.29
C TYR A 7 -33.18 30.10 3.33
N GLY A 8 -34.01 30.10 2.28
CA GLY A 8 -34.11 28.99 1.31
C GLY A 8 -33.24 29.09 0.05
N LYS A 9 -32.27 30.01 -0.01
CA LYS A 9 -31.43 30.18 -1.22
C LYS A 9 -29.92 30.24 -0.97
N GLY A 10 -29.49 30.22 0.30
CA GLY A 10 -28.07 30.26 0.68
C GLY A 10 -27.39 28.89 0.76
N LEU A 11 -28.15 27.79 0.83
CA LEU A 11 -27.56 26.46 1.06
C LEU A 11 -27.03 25.79 -0.22
N PHE A 12 -27.44 26.24 -1.41
CA PHE A 12 -26.91 25.69 -2.67
C PHE A 12 -25.59 26.33 -3.12
N ILE A 13 -25.21 27.50 -2.60
CA ILE A 13 -23.98 28.19 -3.01
C ILE A 13 -22.75 27.71 -2.20
N VAL A 14 -22.95 26.98 -1.09
CA VAL A 14 -21.86 26.24 -0.43
C VAL A 14 -21.57 24.90 -1.15
N GLY A 15 -22.47 24.41 -2.00
CA GLY A 15 -22.28 23.16 -2.74
C GLY A 15 -21.47 23.27 -4.04
N VAL A 16 -21.27 24.48 -4.59
CA VAL A 16 -20.57 24.68 -5.88
C VAL A 16 -19.25 25.45 -5.72
N GLY A 17 -19.04 26.15 -4.59
CA GLY A 17 -17.81 26.88 -4.28
C GLY A 17 -16.71 26.06 -3.58
N ALA A 18 -16.85 24.73 -3.50
CA ALA A 18 -15.87 23.81 -2.92
C ALA A 18 -15.31 22.80 -3.94
N VAL A 19 -15.28 23.17 -5.23
CA VAL A 19 -14.73 22.32 -6.32
C VAL A 19 -13.47 22.92 -6.96
N ILE A 20 -12.90 24.00 -6.39
CA ILE A 20 -11.61 24.54 -6.80
C ILE A 20 -10.66 24.43 -5.60
N GLY A 21 -9.94 23.31 -5.51
CA GLY A 21 -8.90 23.11 -4.50
C GLY A 21 -8.66 21.68 -4.00
N PHE A 22 -9.54 20.73 -4.33
CA PHE A 22 -9.25 19.28 -4.25
C PHE A 22 -9.64 18.63 -5.57
N GLY A 23 -9.19 19.25 -6.66
CA GLY A 23 -9.19 18.63 -7.97
C GLY A 23 -8.26 17.43 -7.92
N ALA A 24 -8.88 16.27 -7.70
CA ALA A 24 -8.51 15.00 -8.29
C ALA A 24 -7.30 15.11 -9.23
N ILE A 25 -6.12 14.73 -8.74
CA ILE A 25 -5.37 13.78 -9.55
C ILE A 25 -6.19 12.50 -9.39
N ALA A 26 -7.07 12.25 -10.35
CA ALA A 26 -7.45 10.89 -10.64
C ALA A 26 -6.13 10.17 -10.92
N HIS A 27 -5.57 9.53 -9.89
CA HIS A 27 -4.57 8.52 -10.13
C HIS A 27 -5.31 7.50 -10.97
N ASN A 28 -4.92 7.41 -12.24
CA ASN A 28 -5.19 6.24 -13.06
C ASN A 28 -4.45 5.08 -12.37
N GLN A 29 -4.99 4.57 -11.27
CA GLN A 29 -4.67 3.22 -10.86
C GLN A 29 -5.43 2.37 -11.88
N GLU A 30 -4.75 2.12 -12.99
CA GLU A 30 -5.07 1.00 -13.83
C GLU A 30 -5.26 -0.17 -12.88
N ALA A 31 -6.50 -0.64 -12.73
CA ALA A 31 -6.75 -1.93 -12.14
C ALA A 31 -6.22 -2.94 -13.16
N THR A 32 -4.90 -3.04 -13.26
CA THR A 32 -4.25 -4.19 -13.84
C THR A 32 -4.68 -5.35 -12.96
N ALA A 33 -5.49 -6.24 -13.51
CA ALA A 33 -5.56 -7.63 -13.07
C ALA A 33 -4.21 -8.32 -13.37
N GLY A 34 -3.12 -7.72 -12.91
CA GLY A 34 -1.79 -8.26 -12.82
C GLY A 34 -1.50 -8.48 -11.34
N LEU A 35 -0.82 -9.58 -11.02
CA LEU A 35 -0.30 -9.87 -9.69
C LEU A 35 0.17 -8.55 -9.04
N VAL A 36 -0.53 -8.10 -7.99
CA VAL A 36 0.02 -7.09 -7.08
C VAL A 36 1.23 -7.75 -6.43
N ILE A 37 2.38 -7.61 -7.08
CA ILE A 37 3.62 -7.47 -6.34
C ILE A 37 3.45 -6.09 -5.69
N ASP A 38 3.00 -6.05 -4.44
CA ASP A 38 3.54 -4.97 -3.64
C ASP A 38 5.04 -5.26 -3.62
N GLU A 39 5.87 -4.25 -3.89
CA GLU A 39 7.25 -4.39 -4.38
C GLU A 39 8.15 -5.38 -3.59
N ASP A 40 7.75 -5.86 -2.40
CA ASP A 40 8.49 -6.85 -1.61
C ASP A 40 7.64 -7.96 -0.93
N CYS A 41 6.30 -7.99 -1.08
CA CYS A 41 5.48 -9.05 -0.48
C CYS A 41 4.87 -9.97 -1.56
N LEU A 42 5.17 -11.25 -1.39
CA LEU A 42 4.96 -12.30 -2.36
C LEU A 42 4.19 -13.48 -1.72
N PRO A 43 2.99 -13.28 -1.17
CA PRO A 43 2.31 -14.29 -0.34
C PRO A 43 1.90 -15.57 -1.11
N GLY A 44 1.99 -15.54 -2.44
CA GLY A 44 1.64 -16.66 -3.33
C GLY A 44 2.82 -17.32 -4.06
N VAL A 45 4.08 -16.99 -3.73
CA VAL A 45 5.22 -17.62 -4.40
C VAL A 45 5.62 -18.94 -3.75
N ASP A 46 6.09 -19.87 -4.58
CA ASP A 46 6.80 -21.06 -4.14
C ASP A 46 8.28 -20.75 -4.05
N CYS A 47 8.88 -21.12 -2.92
CA CYS A 47 10.30 -20.88 -2.65
C CYS A 47 11.06 -22.19 -2.77
N LEU A 48 12.28 -22.12 -3.31
CA LEU A 48 13.20 -23.23 -3.23
C LEU A 48 13.67 -23.40 -1.78
N ASP A 49 13.85 -24.66 -1.37
CA ASP A 49 14.39 -25.04 -0.05
C ASP A 49 15.91 -24.88 0.01
N VAL A 50 16.40 -23.69 -0.34
CA VAL A 50 17.81 -23.31 -0.20
C VAL A 50 18.01 -22.62 1.13
N TRP A 51 19.04 -23.03 1.88
CA TRP A 51 19.42 -22.39 3.13
C TRP A 51 20.41 -21.24 2.88
N ASP A 52 19.89 -20.03 2.93
CA ASP A 52 20.58 -18.76 2.76
C ASP A 52 20.02 -17.71 3.74
N PRO A 53 20.28 -17.86 5.05
CA PRO A 53 19.45 -17.28 6.09
C PRO A 53 19.52 -15.74 6.14
N VAL A 54 18.38 -15.12 6.41
CA VAL A 54 18.24 -13.66 6.54
C VAL A 54 17.53 -13.30 7.84
N LEU A 55 17.99 -12.25 8.53
CA LEU A 55 17.34 -11.67 9.70
C LEU A 55 16.52 -10.45 9.28
N CYS A 56 15.23 -10.43 9.61
CA CYS A 56 14.35 -9.31 9.30
C CYS A 56 14.05 -8.44 10.54
N PRO A 57 13.52 -7.20 10.37
CA PRO A 57 13.23 -6.27 11.48
C PRO A 57 12.20 -6.76 12.48
N ASN A 58 11.40 -7.77 12.11
CA ASN A 58 10.49 -8.45 13.02
C ASN A 58 11.20 -9.39 14.02
N GLY A 59 12.54 -9.48 13.95
CA GLY A 59 13.35 -10.34 14.80
C GLY A 59 13.34 -11.81 14.41
N GLN A 60 12.74 -12.16 13.26
CA GLN A 60 12.69 -13.53 12.75
C GLN A 60 13.79 -13.79 11.72
N VAL A 61 14.32 -15.00 11.76
CA VAL A 61 15.23 -15.52 10.73
C VAL A 61 14.40 -16.31 9.73
N TYR A 62 14.55 -15.98 8.45
CA TYR A 62 13.96 -16.72 7.34
C TYR A 62 15.04 -17.51 6.64
N SER A 63 14.68 -18.71 6.15
CA SER A 63 15.61 -19.62 5.48
C SER A 63 16.28 -19.01 4.25
N ASN A 64 15.59 -18.08 3.57
CA ASN A 64 16.13 -17.27 2.47
C ASN A 64 15.24 -16.04 2.23
N PHE A 65 15.67 -15.14 1.34
CA PHE A 65 14.91 -13.94 0.95
C PHE A 65 13.54 -14.26 0.35
N CYS A 66 13.36 -15.37 -0.36
CA CYS A 66 12.05 -15.75 -0.90
C CYS A 66 11.05 -16.01 0.22
N TYR A 67 11.44 -16.76 1.25
CA TYR A 67 10.59 -17.00 2.41
C TYR A 67 10.28 -15.72 3.19
N ALA A 68 11.24 -14.80 3.28
CA ALA A 68 11.01 -13.49 3.87
C ALA A 68 9.98 -12.65 3.08
N ALA A 69 10.09 -12.61 1.75
CA ALA A 69 9.14 -11.93 0.87
C ALA A 69 7.76 -12.59 0.90
N LYS A 70 7.68 -13.92 0.99
CA LYS A 70 6.42 -14.66 1.16
C LYS A 70 5.71 -14.29 2.47
N ALA A 71 6.47 -14.06 3.53
CA ALA A 71 5.99 -13.55 4.80
C ALA A 71 5.87 -12.02 4.84
N CYS A 72 6.02 -11.35 3.70
CA CYS A 72 5.86 -9.92 3.53
C CYS A 72 6.81 -9.08 4.40
N GLN A 73 8.02 -9.59 4.61
CA GLN A 73 9.07 -8.90 5.36
C GLN A 73 9.96 -8.07 4.44
N LYS A 74 10.42 -6.93 4.96
CA LYS A 74 11.29 -5.98 4.26
C LYS A 74 12.51 -5.64 5.12
N GLY A 75 13.58 -5.17 4.49
CA GLY A 75 14.79 -4.72 5.19
C GLY A 75 15.53 -5.87 5.89
N CYS A 76 15.45 -7.07 5.33
CA CYS A 76 16.16 -8.22 5.87
C CYS A 76 17.65 -8.17 5.51
N VAL A 77 18.49 -8.59 6.44
CA VAL A 77 19.95 -8.66 6.27
C VAL A 77 20.39 -10.10 6.18
N TRP A 78 21.31 -10.38 5.26
CA TRP A 78 21.89 -11.71 5.10
C TRP A 78 22.81 -12.06 6.27
N LEU A 79 22.69 -13.28 6.80
CA LEU A 79 23.49 -13.78 7.92
C LEU A 79 24.70 -14.61 7.52
N GLY A 80 24.88 -14.91 6.22
CA GLY A 80 25.88 -15.89 5.75
C GLY A 80 27.25 -15.34 5.34
N GLY A 81 27.61 -14.12 5.72
CA GLY A 81 28.85 -13.50 5.23
C GLY A 81 30.08 -13.74 6.10
N ASP A 82 30.83 -14.82 5.80
CA ASP A 82 32.32 -15.00 5.91
C ASP A 82 32.87 -16.41 6.28
N ILE A 83 32.28 -17.52 5.81
CA ILE A 83 32.79 -18.90 6.08
C ILE A 83 33.58 -19.57 4.94
N TRP A 84 34.24 -18.79 4.06
CA TRP A 84 35.21 -19.33 3.09
C TRP A 84 36.63 -18.87 3.39
#